data_AF-A0ABD0ZA39-F1
#
_entry.id   AF-A0ABD0ZA39-F1
#
_cell.length_a   1.000
_cell.length_b   1.000
_cell.length_c   1.000
_cell.angle_alpha   90.00
_cell.angle_beta   90.00
_cell.angle_gamma   90.00
#
_symmetry.space_group_name_H-M   'P 1'
#
loop_
_entity.id
_entity.type
_entity.pdbx_description
1 polymer ?
#
loop_
_entity_poly.entity_id
_entity_poly.type
_entity_poly.pdbx_seq_one_letter_code
_entity_poly.pdbx_strand_id
1 'polypeptide(L)'
;MGNQLPKAYTFEIENFSKRNDPFKSPLFSFQNCNWCVMVYPKGYCTSKHMSVYLGVPDSPLRSRHWSRNTTFRFVIVNPSSVLKSKSLELYYVFNKQYPLLGFKTALHLSKLHENNFLVNDKLTIEVYIHVTYVDGGLDPPLLPQPVNVNGFQVLHSQVKSANWIFKTYPETALYIHPQDPQLKTAYMNILLRIYETLYYSPLEKLTDAELINVSKGLLDLTHAGFKLEWLREKLENVSVERKKLNSYQAQAQELGKQLKDLEMMMSNLKSSFNN
;
A
#
# COMPACT_ATOMS: atom_id res chain seq x y z
N MET A 1 -31.72 8.58 12.04
CA MET A 1 -30.53 7.71 12.00
C MET A 1 -29.37 8.51 12.56
N GLY A 2 -28.76 8.09 13.67
CA GLY A 2 -27.73 8.89 14.35
C GLY A 2 -26.48 9.02 13.48
N ASN A 3 -26.13 10.25 13.08
CA ASN A 3 -24.93 10.54 12.29
C ASN A 3 -23.67 10.18 13.10
N GLN A 4 -23.16 8.96 12.91
CA GLN A 4 -21.82 8.62 13.38
C GLN A 4 -20.80 9.23 12.41
N LEU A 5 -19.86 10.00 12.97
CA LEU A 5 -18.70 10.48 12.21
C LEU A 5 -17.98 9.28 11.56
N PRO A 6 -17.63 9.31 10.26
CA PRO A 6 -16.98 8.20 9.60
C PRO A 6 -15.49 8.12 9.99
N LYS A 7 -14.98 6.89 10.11
CA LYS A 7 -13.58 6.62 10.45
C LYS A 7 -12.70 6.92 9.24
N ALA A 8 -11.79 7.88 9.38
CA ALA A 8 -10.94 8.35 8.30
C ALA A 8 -9.58 7.65 8.28
N TYR A 9 -8.97 7.46 9.45
CA TYR A 9 -7.61 6.92 9.53
C TYR A 9 -7.34 6.25 10.87
N THR A 10 -6.38 5.32 10.89
CA THR A 10 -5.86 4.71 12.11
C THR A 10 -4.39 4.42 11.93
N PHE A 11 -3.61 4.73 12.95
CA PHE A 11 -2.18 4.47 12.94
C PHE A 11 -1.70 4.13 14.34
N GLU A 12 -0.56 3.47 14.39
CA GLU A 12 0.14 3.11 15.62
C GLU A 12 1.44 3.89 15.72
N ILE A 13 1.79 4.30 16.93
CA ILE A 13 3.05 4.94 17.25
C ILE A 13 3.85 3.99 18.11
N GLU A 14 4.93 3.44 17.54
CA GLU A 14 5.83 2.54 18.26
C GLU A 14 6.78 3.28 19.19
N ASN A 15 7.26 2.58 20.22
CA ASN A 15 8.18 3.09 21.24
C ASN A 15 7.68 4.41 21.87
N PHE A 16 6.37 4.52 22.11
CA PHE A 16 5.73 5.79 22.48
C PHE A 16 6.26 6.33 23.80
N SER A 17 6.48 5.46 24.80
CA SER A 17 6.95 5.86 26.13
C SER A 17 8.32 6.55 26.11
N LYS A 18 9.18 6.21 25.14
CA LYS A 18 10.54 6.73 25.01
C LYS A 18 10.61 8.00 24.16
N ARG A 19 9.51 8.40 23.52
CA ARG A 19 9.50 9.47 22.52
C ARG A 19 9.43 10.85 23.16
N ASN A 20 10.35 11.73 22.77
CA ASN A 20 10.33 13.15 23.14
C ASN A 20 9.88 14.02 21.96
N ASP A 21 10.30 13.66 20.75
CA ASP A 21 10.05 14.45 19.56
C ASP A 21 8.59 14.32 19.07
N PRO A 22 8.06 15.37 18.42
CA PRO A 22 6.76 15.31 17.76
C PRO A 22 6.73 14.18 16.74
N PHE A 23 5.65 13.39 16.76
CA PHE A 23 5.35 12.41 15.74
C PHE A 23 4.41 13.01 14.71
N LYS A 24 4.75 12.87 13.42
CA LYS A 24 3.88 13.20 12.29
C LYS A 24 3.43 11.90 11.62
N SER A 25 2.12 11.72 11.46
CA SER A 25 1.59 10.61 10.67
C SER A 25 1.94 10.77 9.19
N PRO A 26 1.95 9.67 8.41
CA PRO A 26 1.83 9.78 6.96
C PRO A 26 0.64 10.66 6.56
N LEU A 27 0.72 11.30 5.39
CA LEU A 27 -0.42 11.99 4.83
C LEU A 27 -1.49 10.95 4.45
N PHE A 28 -2.76 11.27 4.70
CA PHE A 28 -3.89 10.45 4.26
C PHE A 28 -4.95 11.32 3.61
N SER A 29 -5.59 10.81 2.57
CA SER A 29 -6.69 11.48 1.87
C SER A 29 -8.02 10.99 2.42
N PHE A 30 -8.91 11.91 2.78
CA PHE A 30 -10.27 11.57 3.20
C PHE A 30 -11.24 12.69 2.79
N GLN A 31 -12.37 12.32 2.18
CA GLN A 31 -13.35 13.26 1.62
C GLN A 31 -12.70 14.35 0.75
N ASN A 32 -11.82 13.91 -0.17
CA ASN A 32 -11.13 14.76 -1.15
C ASN A 32 -10.23 15.86 -0.54
N CYS A 33 -9.84 15.70 0.72
CA CYS A 33 -8.90 16.55 1.43
C CYS A 33 -7.75 15.71 1.97
N ASN A 34 -6.54 16.27 1.95
CA ASN A 34 -5.37 15.64 2.54
C ASN A 34 -5.21 16.09 3.98
N TRP A 35 -4.83 15.15 4.84
CA TRP A 35 -4.74 15.34 6.27
C TRP A 35 -3.46 14.73 6.81
N CYS A 36 -3.01 15.22 7.95
CA CYS A 36 -1.97 14.61 8.76
C CYS A 36 -2.29 14.79 10.24
N VAL A 37 -1.77 13.90 11.08
CA VAL A 37 -1.87 14.03 12.53
C VAL A 37 -0.50 14.33 13.10
N MET A 38 -0.43 15.37 13.94
CA MET A 38 0.73 15.69 14.75
C MET A 38 0.45 15.28 16.19
N VAL A 39 1.31 14.44 16.76
CA VAL A 39 1.23 14.00 18.16
C VAL A 39 2.48 14.50 18.88
N TYR A 40 2.27 15.17 20.00
CA TYR A 40 3.33 15.63 20.88
C TYR A 40 3.30 14.76 22.14
N PRO A 41 4.18 13.75 22.27
CA PRO A 41 4.14 12.80 23.39
C PRO A 41 4.24 13.47 24.75
N LYS A 42 5.01 14.56 24.87
CA LYS A 42 5.16 15.36 26.09
C LYS A 42 4.44 16.71 26.04
N GLY A 43 3.50 16.83 25.10
CA GLY A 43 2.65 18.01 24.94
C GLY A 43 3.26 19.16 24.16
N TYR A 44 2.39 20.02 23.65
CA TYR A 44 2.76 21.28 23.01
C TYR A 44 2.60 22.41 24.05
N CYS A 45 3.72 22.81 24.66
CA CYS A 45 3.82 23.80 25.75
C CYS A 45 3.33 23.37 27.15
N THR A 46 2.67 22.21 27.30
CA THR A 46 2.27 21.67 28.62
C THR A 46 2.82 20.27 28.85
N SER A 47 3.75 20.11 29.79
CA SER A 47 4.55 18.87 29.95
C SER A 47 3.82 17.67 30.56
N LYS A 48 2.61 17.84 31.11
CA LYS A 48 1.88 16.77 31.82
C LYS A 48 0.88 15.98 30.96
N HIS A 49 0.63 16.44 29.75
CA HIS A 49 -0.32 15.81 28.83
C HIS A 49 0.32 15.60 27.48
N MET A 50 -0.04 14.51 26.80
CA MET A 50 0.18 14.44 25.37
C MET A 50 -0.81 15.34 24.64
N SER A 51 -0.39 15.88 23.51
CA SER A 51 -1.25 16.69 22.63
C SER A 51 -1.41 16.00 21.27
N VAL A 52 -2.57 16.18 20.65
CA VAL A 52 -2.88 15.64 19.31
C VAL A 52 -3.54 16.71 18.46
N TYR A 53 -3.10 16.86 17.22
CA TYR A 53 -3.57 17.86 16.27
C TYR A 53 -3.85 17.26 14.91
N LEU A 54 -4.94 17.70 14.29
CA LEU A 54 -5.25 17.45 12.89
C LEU A 54 -4.73 18.62 12.08
N GLY A 55 -4.01 18.34 11.00
CA GLY A 55 -3.45 19.34 10.11
C GLY A 55 -3.79 19.10 8.65
N VAL A 56 -3.99 20.17 7.91
CA VAL A 56 -4.07 20.16 6.45
C VAL A 56 -2.67 20.49 5.90
N PRO A 57 -2.04 19.62 5.10
CA PRO A 57 -0.70 19.87 4.59
C PRO A 57 -0.72 20.98 3.54
N ASP A 58 0.34 21.80 3.53
CA ASP A 58 0.56 22.76 2.45
C ASP A 58 0.66 22.05 1.10
N SER A 59 0.03 22.62 0.08
CA SER A 59 0.09 22.14 -1.29
C SER A 59 0.36 23.32 -2.22
N PRO A 60 1.36 23.23 -3.11
CA PRO A 60 1.69 24.30 -4.06
C PRO A 60 0.57 24.53 -5.09
N LEU A 61 -0.33 23.55 -5.27
CA LEU A 61 -1.45 23.60 -6.19
C LEU A 61 -2.73 24.19 -5.56
N ARG A 62 -2.72 24.46 -4.25
CA ARG A 62 -3.88 24.92 -3.49
C ARG A 62 -4.06 26.43 -3.68
N SER A 63 -5.32 26.89 -3.85
CA SER A 63 -5.61 28.31 -3.96
C SER A 63 -5.11 29.08 -2.72
N ARG A 64 -4.80 30.37 -2.86
CA ARG A 64 -4.35 31.19 -1.72
C ARG A 64 -5.44 31.41 -0.65
N HIS A 65 -6.70 31.08 -0.95
CA HIS A 65 -7.89 31.37 -0.14
C HIS A 65 -8.72 30.10 0.14
N TRP A 66 -8.07 28.98 0.45
CA TRP A 66 -8.78 27.74 0.73
C TRP A 66 -9.32 27.70 2.17
N SER A 67 -10.45 27.01 2.35
CA SER A 67 -10.97 26.65 3.67
C SER A 67 -11.59 25.25 3.69
N ARG A 68 -11.58 24.59 4.86
CA ARG A 68 -12.24 23.30 5.11
C ARG A 68 -13.02 23.39 6.41
N ASN A 69 -14.35 23.37 6.32
CA ASN A 69 -15.22 23.27 7.48
C ASN A 69 -15.32 21.81 7.86
N THR A 70 -14.89 21.47 9.07
CA THR A 70 -14.65 20.07 9.43
C THR A 70 -14.99 19.83 10.89
N THR A 71 -15.81 18.81 11.12
CA THR A 71 -15.91 18.15 12.42
C THR A 71 -14.96 16.98 12.43
N PHE A 72 -14.10 16.88 13.43
CA PHE A 72 -13.19 15.76 13.58
C PHE A 72 -13.17 15.24 15.01
N ARG A 73 -12.84 13.96 15.15
CA ARG A 73 -12.74 13.28 16.43
C ARG A 73 -11.51 12.40 16.48
N PHE A 74 -10.73 12.56 17.54
CA PHE A 74 -9.67 11.62 17.91
C PHE A 74 -10.17 10.61 18.93
N VAL A 75 -9.83 9.35 18.73
CA VAL A 75 -9.98 8.30 19.73
C VAL A 75 -8.59 7.76 20.06
N ILE A 76 -8.14 8.03 21.27
CA ILE A 76 -6.94 7.38 21.83
C ILE A 76 -7.42 6.04 22.37
N VAL A 77 -7.06 4.96 21.67
CA VAL A 77 -7.63 3.64 21.90
C VAL A 77 -7.05 3.04 23.16
N ASN A 78 -7.92 2.55 24.03
CA ASN A 78 -7.56 1.66 25.10
C ASN A 78 -7.87 0.21 24.66
N PRO A 79 -6.85 -0.63 24.40
CA PRO A 79 -7.07 -1.98 23.88
C PRO A 79 -7.86 -2.89 24.83
N SER A 80 -7.88 -2.58 26.12
CA SER A 80 -8.60 -3.39 27.11
C SER A 80 -10.10 -3.14 27.12
N SER A 81 -10.56 -1.96 26.68
CA SER A 81 -11.99 -1.63 26.62
C SER A 81 -12.26 -0.36 25.84
N VAL A 82 -13.24 -0.41 24.93
CA VAL A 82 -13.75 0.75 24.19
C VAL A 82 -14.23 1.86 25.13
N LEU A 83 -14.80 1.51 26.30
CA LEU A 83 -15.30 2.48 27.29
C LEU A 83 -14.17 3.25 27.99
N LYS A 84 -12.96 2.69 28.01
CA LYS A 84 -11.78 3.34 28.58
C LYS A 84 -11.03 4.20 27.57
N SER A 85 -11.32 4.06 26.27
CA SER A 85 -10.75 4.89 25.21
C SER A 85 -11.11 6.36 25.42
N LYS A 86 -10.19 7.26 25.12
CA LYS A 86 -10.41 8.70 25.25
C LYS A 86 -10.85 9.28 23.92
N SER A 87 -12.08 9.80 23.86
CA SER A 87 -12.63 10.49 22.70
C SER A 87 -12.55 12.01 22.87
N LEU A 88 -12.17 12.71 21.79
CA LEU A 88 -12.02 14.17 21.73
C LEU A 88 -12.55 14.66 20.38
N GLU A 89 -13.64 15.42 20.37
CA GLU A 89 -14.32 15.90 19.16
C GLU A 89 -14.37 17.43 19.12
N LEU A 90 -14.18 18.01 17.94
CA LEU A 90 -14.23 19.46 17.73
C LEU A 90 -14.65 19.79 16.29
N TYR A 91 -15.32 20.93 16.14
CA TYR A 91 -15.58 21.57 14.85
C TYR A 91 -14.58 22.71 14.61
N TYR A 92 -14.06 22.81 13.39
CA TYR A 92 -13.16 23.88 13.01
C TYR A 92 -13.15 24.20 11.53
N VAL A 93 -12.68 25.41 11.20
CA VAL A 93 -12.46 25.87 9.83
C VAL A 93 -10.96 25.98 9.59
N PHE A 94 -10.39 24.97 8.95
CA PHE A 94 -8.98 25.00 8.54
C PHE A 94 -8.81 25.95 7.35
N ASN A 95 -7.72 26.71 7.34
CA ASN A 95 -7.35 27.61 6.25
C ASN A 95 -5.83 27.84 6.24
N LYS A 96 -5.34 28.65 5.30
CA LYS A 96 -3.91 28.94 5.16
C LYS A 96 -3.27 29.52 6.42
N GLN A 97 -3.96 30.41 7.14
CA GLN A 97 -3.45 31.00 8.38
C GLN A 97 -3.50 30.04 9.56
N TYR A 98 -4.51 29.16 9.58
CA TYR A 98 -4.75 28.20 10.65
C TYR A 98 -4.92 26.77 10.09
N PRO A 99 -3.83 26.14 9.60
CA PRO A 99 -3.90 24.83 8.96
C PRO A 99 -3.89 23.67 9.96
N LEU A 100 -3.73 23.95 11.26
CA LEU A 100 -3.51 22.96 12.32
C LEU A 100 -4.34 23.28 13.55
N LEU A 101 -5.07 22.29 14.07
CA LEU A 101 -5.85 22.43 15.31
C LEU A 101 -5.92 21.10 16.06
N GLY A 102 -6.00 21.16 17.37
CA GLY A 102 -6.01 19.98 18.21
C GLY A 102 -6.26 20.24 19.67
N PHE A 103 -5.95 19.23 20.47
CA PHE A 103 -6.14 19.21 21.91
C PHE A 103 -4.78 19.22 22.59
N LYS A 104 -4.46 20.32 23.29
CA LYS A 104 -3.24 20.44 24.10
C LYS A 104 -3.21 19.40 25.23
N THR A 105 -4.36 19.11 25.81
CA THR A 105 -4.54 18.22 26.97
C THR A 105 -5.27 16.93 26.59
N ALA A 106 -4.81 16.26 25.53
CA ALA A 106 -5.52 15.12 24.95
C ALA A 106 -5.62 13.93 25.93
N LEU A 107 -4.50 13.55 26.55
CA LEU A 107 -4.44 12.52 27.58
C LEU A 107 -3.31 12.82 28.57
N HIS A 108 -3.58 12.65 29.86
CA HIS A 108 -2.57 12.83 30.91
C HIS A 108 -1.55 11.70 30.85
N LEU A 109 -0.26 12.02 31.03
CA LEU A 109 0.81 11.03 30.86
C LEU A 109 0.77 9.90 31.90
N SER A 110 0.31 10.17 33.13
CA SER A 110 0.12 9.10 34.12
C SER A 110 -0.90 8.05 33.68
N LYS A 111 -1.97 8.48 32.99
CA LYS A 111 -3.03 7.60 32.51
C LYS A 111 -2.57 6.69 31.37
N LEU A 112 -1.54 7.07 30.62
CA LEU A 112 -0.98 6.21 29.56
C LEU A 112 -0.44 4.91 30.15
N HIS A 113 0.26 4.99 31.29
CA HIS A 113 0.88 3.85 31.96
C HIS A 113 -0.11 3.10 32.87
N GLU A 114 -0.88 3.83 33.67
CA GLU A 114 -1.78 3.23 34.67
C GLU A 114 -2.95 2.46 34.06
N ASN A 115 -3.42 2.88 32.87
CA ASN A 115 -4.63 2.33 32.27
C ASN A 115 -4.39 1.44 31.03
N ASN A 116 -3.17 0.95 30.80
CA ASN A 116 -2.84 0.05 29.68
C ASN A 116 -3.22 0.61 28.29
N PHE A 117 -2.98 1.91 28.04
CA PHE A 117 -3.16 2.47 26.69
C PHE A 117 -2.07 2.02 25.70
N LEU A 118 -0.94 1.53 26.23
CA LEU A 118 0.19 1.05 25.44
C LEU A 118 0.21 -0.48 25.46
N VAL A 119 0.19 -1.10 24.28
CA VAL A 119 0.42 -2.56 24.12
C VAL A 119 1.73 -2.72 23.37
N ASN A 120 2.69 -3.44 23.97
CA ASN A 120 4.06 -3.56 23.44
C ASN A 120 4.70 -2.18 23.16
N ASP A 121 4.46 -1.20 24.04
CA ASP A 121 4.90 0.19 23.90
C ASP A 121 4.39 0.90 22.62
N LYS A 122 3.25 0.44 22.08
CA LYS A 122 2.57 1.06 20.94
C LYS A 122 1.30 1.77 21.37
N LEU A 123 1.11 3.01 20.89
CA LEU A 123 -0.12 3.78 21.06
C LEU A 123 -0.93 3.77 19.76
N THR A 124 -2.20 3.39 19.84
CA THR A 124 -3.12 3.42 18.68
C THR A 124 -4.03 4.65 18.76
N ILE A 125 -4.11 5.40 17.66
CA ILE A 125 -5.00 6.56 17.53
C ILE A 125 -5.88 6.37 16.30
N GLU A 126 -7.18 6.54 16.49
CA GLU A 126 -8.16 6.60 15.41
C GLU A 126 -8.59 8.04 15.17
N VAL A 127 -8.80 8.37 13.90
CA VAL A 127 -9.21 9.69 13.44
C VAL A 127 -10.50 9.54 12.67
N TYR A 128 -11.48 10.32 13.06
CA TYR A 128 -12.77 10.44 12.39
C TYR A 128 -12.92 11.85 11.87
N ILE A 129 -13.41 12.01 10.65
CA ILE A 129 -13.47 13.30 9.97
C ILE A 129 -14.80 13.39 9.22
N HIS A 130 -15.44 14.55 9.29
CA HIS A 130 -16.57 14.91 8.44
C HIS A 130 -16.37 16.34 7.93
N VAL A 131 -16.15 16.47 6.63
CA VAL A 131 -15.95 17.74 5.96
C VAL A 131 -17.31 18.21 5.45
N THR A 132 -17.81 19.33 5.96
CA THR A 132 -19.13 19.87 5.61
C THR A 132 -19.06 20.81 4.41
N TYR A 133 -17.97 21.56 4.28
CA TYR A 133 -17.80 22.54 3.21
C TYR A 133 -16.32 22.71 2.85
N VAL A 134 -16.06 22.89 1.55
CA VAL A 134 -14.72 23.03 0.97
C VAL A 134 -14.71 24.23 0.04
N ASP A 135 -13.78 25.16 0.27
CA ASP A 135 -13.51 26.31 -0.61
C ASP A 135 -12.05 26.29 -1.11
N GLY A 136 -11.80 26.82 -2.31
CA GLY A 136 -10.46 26.93 -2.89
C GLY A 136 -9.90 25.65 -3.53
N GLY A 137 -10.78 24.75 -3.99
CA GLY A 137 -10.45 23.53 -4.74
C GLY A 137 -10.13 22.31 -3.88
N LEU A 138 -10.33 21.11 -4.43
CA LEU A 138 -10.00 19.83 -3.79
C LEU A 138 -8.50 19.58 -3.78
N ASP A 139 -8.01 18.76 -2.85
CA ASP A 139 -6.60 18.41 -2.84
C ASP A 139 -6.32 17.38 -3.94
N PRO A 140 -5.19 17.47 -4.67
CA PRO A 140 -4.79 16.41 -5.58
C PRO A 140 -4.67 15.10 -4.78
N PRO A 141 -5.03 13.95 -5.37
CA PRO A 141 -4.82 12.66 -4.74
C PRO A 141 -3.38 12.56 -4.26
N LEU A 142 -3.17 12.13 -3.01
CA LEU A 142 -1.81 11.82 -2.56
C LEU A 142 -1.25 10.77 -3.52
N LEU A 143 -0.17 11.10 -4.22
CA LEU A 143 0.61 10.07 -4.89
C LEU A 143 0.97 9.03 -3.81
N PRO A 144 0.75 7.73 -4.05
CA PRO A 144 1.00 6.71 -3.05
C PRO A 144 2.43 6.87 -2.55
N GLN A 145 2.59 7.25 -1.29
CA GLN A 145 3.91 7.49 -0.74
C GLN A 145 4.64 6.14 -0.71
N PRO A 146 5.85 6.07 -1.30
CA PRO A 146 6.61 4.85 -1.22
C PRO A 146 7.02 4.59 0.23
N VAL A 147 6.98 3.33 0.61
CA VAL A 147 7.43 2.80 1.89
C VAL A 147 8.86 2.31 1.72
N ASN A 148 9.72 2.63 2.67
CA ASN A 148 11.09 2.11 2.68
C ASN A 148 11.12 0.65 3.15
N VAL A 149 11.63 -0.26 2.32
CA VAL A 149 11.87 -1.67 2.62
C VAL A 149 13.34 -1.98 2.28
N ASN A 150 14.14 -2.32 3.29
CA ASN A 150 15.57 -2.64 3.14
C ASN A 150 16.39 -1.59 2.34
N GLY A 151 16.04 -0.31 2.44
CA GLY A 151 16.71 0.78 1.72
C GLY A 151 16.12 1.08 0.34
N PHE A 152 15.04 0.41 -0.06
CA PHE A 152 14.31 0.63 -1.30
C PHE A 152 12.96 1.29 -1.06
N GLN A 153 12.60 2.24 -1.91
CA GLN A 153 11.29 2.87 -1.90
C GLN A 153 10.31 2.04 -2.74
N VAL A 154 9.24 1.50 -2.15
CA VAL A 154 8.26 0.64 -2.83
C VAL A 154 6.83 1.06 -2.55
N LEU A 155 5.88 0.78 -3.44
CA LEU A 155 4.47 1.08 -3.17
C LEU A 155 3.92 0.21 -2.04
N HIS A 156 2.93 0.72 -1.30
CA HIS A 156 2.33 -0.03 -0.19
C HIS A 156 1.76 -1.39 -0.62
N SER A 157 1.23 -1.50 -1.85
CA SER A 157 0.75 -2.76 -2.43
C SER A 157 1.87 -3.80 -2.61
N GLN A 158 3.11 -3.36 -2.75
CA GLN A 158 4.28 -4.20 -3.03
C GLN A 158 5.08 -4.58 -1.77
N VAL A 159 4.79 -3.96 -0.62
CA VAL A 159 5.54 -4.17 0.64
C VAL A 159 5.56 -5.64 1.05
N LYS A 160 4.46 -6.38 0.88
CA LYS A 160 4.40 -7.82 1.21
C LYS A 160 5.37 -8.63 0.34
N SER A 161 5.36 -8.40 -0.97
CA SER A 161 6.25 -9.05 -1.93
C SER A 161 7.72 -8.71 -1.62
N ALA A 162 8.03 -7.43 -1.42
CA ALA A 162 9.38 -6.96 -1.10
C ALA A 162 9.92 -7.60 0.19
N ASN A 163 9.12 -7.60 1.26
CA ASN A 163 9.51 -8.24 2.53
C ASN A 163 9.72 -9.74 2.38
N TRP A 164 8.87 -10.42 1.60
CA TRP A 164 9.02 -11.85 1.36
C TRP A 164 10.33 -12.17 0.62
N ILE A 165 10.67 -11.38 -0.40
CA ILE A 165 11.93 -11.54 -1.16
C ILE A 165 13.12 -11.40 -0.22
N PHE A 166 13.22 -10.31 0.55
CA PHE A 166 14.38 -10.08 1.41
C PHE A 166 14.45 -11.01 2.62
N LYS A 167 13.32 -11.58 3.04
CA LYS A 167 13.31 -12.62 4.08
C LYS A 167 13.77 -13.97 3.54
N THR A 168 13.39 -14.32 2.33
CA THR A 168 13.64 -15.65 1.74
C THR A 168 15.00 -15.71 1.06
N TYR A 169 15.38 -14.63 0.38
CA TYR A 169 16.61 -14.49 -0.41
C TYR A 169 17.35 -13.20 0.00
N PRO A 170 17.86 -13.13 1.24
CA PRO A 170 18.51 -11.92 1.76
C PRO A 170 19.72 -11.47 0.92
N GLU A 171 20.36 -12.39 0.19
CA GLU A 171 21.47 -12.13 -0.71
C GLU A 171 21.11 -11.30 -1.95
N THR A 172 19.81 -11.22 -2.28
CA THR A 172 19.27 -10.60 -3.50
C THR A 172 19.86 -9.22 -3.79
N ALA A 173 20.04 -8.38 -2.76
CA ALA A 173 20.49 -7.00 -2.91
C ALA A 173 21.70 -6.63 -2.03
N LEU A 174 22.53 -7.60 -1.62
CA LEU A 174 23.67 -7.33 -0.74
C LEU A 174 24.77 -6.46 -1.38
N TYR A 175 24.95 -6.56 -2.70
CA TYR A 175 26.09 -5.96 -3.42
C TYR A 175 25.63 -5.08 -4.60
N ILE A 176 24.48 -4.45 -4.48
CA ILE A 176 23.95 -3.60 -5.56
C ILE A 176 24.87 -2.40 -5.83
N HIS A 177 25.13 -2.14 -7.11
CA HIS A 177 25.94 -1.00 -7.55
C HIS A 177 25.23 0.36 -7.43
N PRO A 178 23.95 0.51 -7.80
CA PRO A 178 23.27 1.80 -7.76
C PRO A 178 23.15 2.33 -6.33
N GLN A 179 23.68 3.53 -6.07
CA GLN A 179 23.50 4.23 -4.79
C GLN A 179 22.46 5.34 -4.85
N ASP A 180 22.13 5.81 -6.05
CA ASP A 180 21.08 6.80 -6.26
C ASP A 180 19.69 6.23 -5.85
N PRO A 181 18.92 6.95 -5.00
CA PRO A 181 17.61 6.48 -4.54
C PRO A 181 16.58 6.23 -5.66
N GLN A 182 16.60 7.04 -6.73
CA GLN A 182 15.65 6.88 -7.85
C GLN A 182 15.99 5.62 -8.64
N LEU A 183 17.27 5.38 -8.90
CA LEU A 183 17.75 4.16 -9.56
C LEU A 183 17.45 2.91 -8.73
N LYS A 184 17.71 2.93 -7.40
CA LYS A 184 17.34 1.82 -6.50
C LYS A 184 15.85 1.49 -6.61
N THR A 185 15.01 2.51 -6.63
CA THR A 185 13.55 2.39 -6.77
C THR A 185 13.17 1.75 -8.11
N ALA A 186 13.75 2.23 -9.21
CA ALA A 186 13.49 1.71 -10.55
C ALA A 186 13.86 0.21 -10.66
N TYR A 187 15.05 -0.18 -10.17
CA TYR A 187 15.47 -1.58 -10.16
C TYR A 187 14.57 -2.44 -9.26
N MET A 188 14.19 -1.95 -8.08
CA MET A 188 13.28 -2.68 -7.20
C MET A 188 11.92 -2.94 -7.85
N ASN A 189 11.39 -1.95 -8.60
CA ASN A 189 10.14 -2.12 -9.34
C ASN A 189 10.25 -3.16 -10.46
N ILE A 190 11.40 -3.23 -11.14
CA ILE A 190 11.66 -4.27 -12.16
C ILE A 190 11.71 -5.65 -11.48
N LEU A 191 12.42 -5.77 -10.36
CA LEU A 191 12.54 -7.01 -9.59
C LEU A 191 11.16 -7.51 -9.14
N LEU A 192 10.36 -6.64 -8.53
CA LEU A 192 9.00 -6.96 -8.08
C LEU A 192 8.09 -7.38 -9.24
N ARG A 193 8.17 -6.69 -10.38
CA ARG A 193 7.40 -7.04 -11.57
C ARG A 193 7.77 -8.43 -12.10
N ILE A 194 9.06 -8.75 -12.16
CA ILE A 194 9.54 -10.07 -12.57
C ILE A 194 9.04 -11.15 -11.61
N TYR A 195 9.20 -10.92 -10.30
CA TYR A 195 8.70 -11.81 -9.26
C TYR A 195 7.20 -12.07 -9.43
N GLU A 196 6.39 -11.01 -9.57
CA GLU A 196 4.94 -11.13 -9.71
C GLU A 196 4.56 -11.89 -10.99
N THR A 197 5.29 -11.62 -12.09
CA THR A 197 5.05 -12.29 -13.37
C THR A 197 5.35 -13.78 -13.31
N LEU A 198 6.43 -14.20 -12.62
CA LEU A 198 6.82 -15.60 -12.57
C LEU A 198 6.06 -16.42 -11.52
N TYR A 199 5.53 -15.79 -10.47
CA TYR A 199 4.85 -16.49 -9.38
C TYR A 199 3.33 -16.40 -9.41
N TYR A 200 2.76 -15.34 -9.99
CA TYR A 200 1.32 -15.08 -9.91
C TYR A 200 0.62 -14.99 -11.27
N SER A 201 1.34 -14.83 -12.38
CA SER A 201 0.69 -14.85 -13.70
C SER A 201 0.26 -16.28 -14.08
N PRO A 202 -1.00 -16.48 -14.52
CA PRO A 202 -1.44 -17.75 -15.08
C PRO A 202 -0.61 -18.14 -16.32
N LEU A 203 -0.22 -19.41 -16.43
CA LEU A 203 0.59 -19.94 -17.53
C LEU A 203 -0.06 -19.70 -18.90
N GLU A 204 -1.38 -19.73 -18.98
CA GLU A 204 -2.14 -19.52 -20.22
C GLU A 204 -2.04 -18.07 -20.73
N LYS A 205 -1.82 -17.12 -19.82
CA LYS A 205 -1.73 -15.69 -20.14
C LYS A 205 -0.31 -15.23 -20.46
N LEU A 206 0.69 -16.00 -20.01
CA LEU A 206 2.10 -15.69 -20.25
C LEU A 206 2.45 -15.87 -21.73
N THR A 207 2.95 -14.80 -22.33
CA THR A 207 3.42 -14.77 -23.73
C THR A 207 4.93 -14.94 -23.81
N ASP A 208 5.42 -15.42 -24.96
CA ASP A 208 6.87 -15.52 -25.21
C ASP A 208 7.55 -14.14 -25.12
N ALA A 209 6.86 -13.09 -25.52
CA ALA A 209 7.34 -11.71 -25.42
C ALA A 209 7.53 -11.27 -23.95
N GLU A 210 6.61 -11.63 -23.06
CA GLU A 210 6.75 -11.36 -21.62
C GLU A 210 7.93 -12.12 -21.01
N LEU A 211 8.11 -13.40 -21.37
CA LEU A 211 9.26 -14.20 -20.91
C LEU A 211 10.59 -13.62 -21.40
N ILE A 212 10.64 -13.12 -22.63
CA ILE A 212 11.81 -12.39 -23.17
C ILE A 212 12.07 -11.11 -22.37
N ASN A 213 11.01 -10.34 -22.05
CA ASN A 213 11.14 -9.11 -21.27
C ASN A 213 11.59 -9.39 -19.82
N VAL A 214 11.10 -10.48 -19.22
CA VAL A 214 11.58 -10.94 -17.91
C VAL A 214 13.06 -11.30 -17.97
N SER A 215 13.49 -12.06 -18.99
CA SER A 215 14.89 -12.42 -19.19
C SER A 215 15.81 -11.20 -19.32
N LYS A 216 15.40 -10.20 -20.13
CA LYS A 216 16.11 -8.92 -20.25
C LYS A 216 16.20 -8.18 -18.92
N GLY A 217 15.09 -8.08 -18.19
CA GLY A 217 15.07 -7.42 -16.88
C GLY A 217 15.96 -8.12 -15.83
N LEU A 218 16.04 -9.46 -15.85
CA LEU A 218 16.98 -10.20 -15.00
C LEU A 218 18.44 -9.91 -15.35
N LEU A 219 18.76 -9.79 -16.64
CA LEU A 219 20.09 -9.41 -17.10
C LEU A 219 20.47 -8.02 -16.60
N ASP A 220 19.58 -7.04 -16.77
CA ASP A 220 19.79 -5.65 -16.32
C ASP A 220 20.02 -5.57 -14.80
N LEU A 221 19.22 -6.31 -14.02
CA LEU A 221 19.37 -6.37 -12.57
C LEU A 221 20.68 -7.05 -12.15
N THR A 222 21.11 -8.08 -12.86
CA THR A 222 22.37 -8.77 -12.58
C THR A 222 23.56 -7.85 -12.86
N HIS A 223 23.54 -7.08 -13.95
CA HIS A 223 24.53 -6.04 -14.21
C HIS A 223 24.52 -4.94 -13.11
N ALA A 224 23.36 -4.64 -12.54
CA ALA A 224 23.22 -3.75 -11.40
C ALA A 224 23.68 -4.37 -10.05
N GLY A 225 24.17 -5.61 -10.03
CA GLY A 225 24.73 -6.27 -8.84
C GLY A 225 23.73 -7.07 -8.00
N PHE A 226 22.50 -7.28 -8.50
CA PHE A 226 21.53 -8.15 -7.83
C PHE A 226 21.88 -9.63 -8.03
N LYS A 227 21.74 -10.43 -6.96
CA LYS A 227 21.93 -11.88 -7.01
C LYS A 227 20.58 -12.57 -7.18
N LEU A 228 20.30 -13.03 -8.40
CA LEU A 228 18.94 -13.46 -8.80
C LEU A 228 18.88 -14.90 -9.33
N GLU A 229 19.77 -15.79 -8.90
CA GLU A 229 19.80 -17.19 -9.34
C GLU A 229 18.45 -17.89 -9.10
N TRP A 230 17.80 -17.61 -7.97
CA TRP A 230 16.48 -18.16 -7.64
C TRP A 230 15.37 -17.73 -8.62
N LEU A 231 15.46 -16.53 -9.23
CA LEU A 231 14.53 -16.10 -10.28
C LEU A 231 14.89 -16.69 -11.64
N ARG A 232 16.19 -16.91 -11.90
CA ARG A 232 16.64 -17.57 -13.14
C ARG A 232 16.13 -19.01 -13.21
N GLU A 233 16.32 -19.76 -12.14
CA GLU A 233 15.79 -21.12 -12.02
C GLU A 233 14.25 -21.14 -12.15
N LYS A 234 13.56 -20.19 -11.50
CA LYS A 234 12.10 -20.08 -11.63
C LYS A 234 11.67 -19.77 -13.07
N LEU A 235 12.37 -18.89 -13.78
CA LEU A 235 12.09 -18.57 -15.18
C LEU A 235 12.27 -19.80 -16.08
N GLU A 236 13.31 -20.59 -15.87
CA GLU A 236 13.55 -21.83 -16.62
C GLU A 236 12.39 -22.82 -16.42
N ASN A 237 11.99 -23.05 -15.17
CA ASN A 237 10.86 -23.91 -14.83
C ASN A 237 9.56 -23.45 -15.51
N VAL A 238 9.21 -22.16 -15.39
CA VAL A 238 8.02 -21.57 -16.04
C VAL A 238 8.10 -21.71 -17.56
N SER A 239 9.28 -21.53 -18.15
CA SER A 239 9.49 -21.66 -19.60
C SER A 239 9.27 -23.09 -20.09
N VAL A 240 9.70 -24.10 -19.30
CA VAL A 240 9.46 -25.51 -19.60
C VAL A 240 7.98 -25.85 -19.49
N GLU A 241 7.30 -25.42 -18.43
CA GLU A 241 5.86 -25.62 -18.24
C GLU A 241 5.05 -24.98 -19.38
N ARG A 242 5.43 -23.77 -19.81
CA ARG A 242 4.76 -23.07 -20.90
C ARG A 242 4.88 -23.82 -22.23
N LYS A 243 6.05 -24.38 -22.53
CA LYS A 243 6.26 -25.21 -23.73
C LYS A 243 5.40 -26.48 -23.71
N LYS A 244 5.28 -27.13 -22.55
CA LYS A 244 4.40 -28.30 -22.39
C LYS A 244 2.93 -27.92 -22.62
N LEU A 245 2.48 -26.80 -22.04
CA LEU A 245 1.11 -26.30 -22.23
C LEU A 245 0.82 -26.01 -23.71
N ASN A 246 1.75 -25.37 -24.43
CA ASN A 246 1.61 -25.12 -25.88
C ASN A 246 1.48 -26.44 -26.68
N SER A 247 2.25 -27.46 -26.31
CA SER A 247 2.16 -28.79 -26.94
C SER A 247 0.79 -29.43 -26.72
N TYR A 248 0.27 -29.40 -25.49
CA TYR A 248 -1.08 -29.93 -25.19
C TYR A 248 -2.18 -29.14 -25.91
N GLN A 249 -2.06 -27.81 -25.98
CA GLN A 249 -3.00 -26.96 -26.70
C GLN A 249 -3.03 -27.27 -28.20
N ALA A 250 -1.86 -27.47 -28.81
CA ALA A 250 -1.76 -27.87 -30.22
C ALA A 250 -2.40 -29.25 -30.47
N GLN A 251 -2.16 -30.23 -29.59
CA GLN A 251 -2.77 -31.56 -29.68
C GLN A 251 -4.30 -31.51 -29.54
N ALA A 252 -4.82 -30.73 -28.58
CA ALA A 252 -6.26 -30.57 -28.38
C ALA A 252 -6.93 -29.88 -29.58
N GLN A 253 -6.27 -28.89 -30.19
CA GLN A 253 -6.76 -28.24 -31.40
C GLN A 253 -6.83 -29.21 -32.59
N GLU A 254 -5.83 -30.08 -32.74
CA GLU A 254 -5.81 -31.08 -33.82
C GLU A 254 -6.91 -32.13 -33.64
N LEU A 255 -7.08 -32.68 -32.44
CA LEU A 255 -8.19 -33.58 -32.12
C LEU A 255 -9.55 -32.91 -32.35
N GLY A 256 -9.68 -31.63 -31.99
CA GLY A 256 -10.88 -30.85 -32.24
C GLY A 256 -11.22 -30.66 -33.73
N LYS A 257 -10.21 -30.59 -34.61
CA LYS A 257 -10.44 -30.58 -36.07
C LYS A 257 -10.89 -31.95 -36.57
N GLN A 258 -10.21 -33.01 -36.14
CA GLN A 258 -10.55 -34.38 -36.55
C GLN A 258 -11.99 -34.76 -36.15
N LEU A 259 -12.44 -34.37 -34.96
CA LEU A 259 -13.82 -34.58 -34.53
C LEU A 259 -14.83 -33.86 -35.43
N LYS A 260 -14.56 -32.60 -35.83
CA LYS A 260 -15.43 -31.86 -36.75
C LYS A 260 -15.51 -32.51 -38.13
N ASP A 261 -14.39 -33.01 -38.63
CA ASP A 261 -14.34 -33.70 -39.93
C ASP A 261 -15.16 -35.00 -39.89
N LEU A 262 -15.05 -35.77 -38.79
CA LEU A 262 -15.86 -36.98 -38.59
C LEU A 262 -17.36 -36.67 -38.45
N GLU A 263 -17.72 -35.60 -37.74
CA GLU A 263 -19.11 -35.14 -37.60
C GLU A 263 -19.72 -34.74 -38.96
N MET A 264 -18.95 -34.04 -39.81
CA MET A 264 -19.35 -33.73 -41.18
C MET A 264 -19.54 -34.99 -42.02
N MET A 265 -18.61 -35.94 -41.96
CA MET A 265 -18.74 -37.21 -42.69
C MET A 265 -19.98 -38.00 -42.27
N MET A 266 -20.25 -38.10 -40.96
CA MET A 266 -21.44 -38.77 -40.44
C MET A 266 -22.74 -38.08 -40.86
N SER A 267 -22.75 -36.74 -40.91
CA SER A 267 -23.91 -35.96 -41.36
C SER A 267 -24.20 -36.18 -42.85
N ASN A 268 -23.16 -36.16 -43.69
CA ASN A 268 -23.28 -36.45 -45.12
C ASN A 268 -23.78 -37.88 -45.36
N LEU A 269 -23.24 -38.87 -44.65
CA LEU A 269 -23.70 -40.25 -44.74
C LEU A 269 -25.18 -40.37 -44.35
N LYS A 270 -25.60 -39.80 -43.20
CA LYS A 270 -27.02 -39.79 -42.80
C LYS A 270 -27.93 -39.16 -43.84
N SER A 271 -27.51 -38.08 -44.48
CA SER A 271 -28.29 -37.45 -45.57
C SER A 271 -28.43 -38.35 -46.80
N SER A 272 -27.41 -39.17 -47.11
CA SER A 272 -27.46 -40.11 -48.24
C SER A 272 -28.34 -41.33 -48.01
N PHE A 273 -28.66 -41.67 -46.76
CA PHE A 273 -29.59 -42.78 -46.42
C PHE A 273 -31.05 -42.35 -46.30
N ASN A 274 -31.33 -41.04 -46.25
CA ASN A 274 -32.67 -40.48 -46.11
C ASN A 274 -33.27 -39.93 -47.43
N ASN A 275 -32.58 -40.14 -48.56
CA ASN A 275 -33.06 -39.90 -49.93
C ASN A 275 -33.27 -41.23 -50.65
#